data_AF-A0A6J6J2H6-F1
#
_entry.id   AF-A0A6J6J2H6-F1
#
_cell.length_a   1.000
_cell.length_b   1.000
_cell.length_c   1.000
_cell.angle_alpha   90.00
_cell.angle_beta   90.00
_cell.angle_gamma   90.00
#
_symmetry.space_group_name_H-M   'P 1'
#
loop_
_entity.id
_entity.type
_entity.pdbx_description
1 polymer ?
#
loop_
_entity_poly.entity_id
_entity_poly.type
_entity_poly.pdbx_seq_one_letter_code
_entity_poly.pdbx_strand_id
1 'polypeptide(L)'
;MLRHGQLLVEYFENEDRAMRDIRKHMAWYLKGFSVAREIRSSLGMVISISQMAQLLSLLEDQPYPQAVGDGPRGRTSHGRAVSLPAGWLDDPDEFANISIDDAISGG
;
A
#
# COMPACT_ATOMS: atom_id res chain seq x y z
N MET A 1 -0.75 -13.43 8.35
CA MET A 1 0.48 -12.61 8.37
C MET A 1 1.74 -13.46 8.35
N LEU A 2 2.00 -14.28 9.37
CA LEU A 2 3.23 -15.07 9.48
C LEU A 2 3.50 -15.95 8.25
N ARG A 3 2.48 -16.68 7.76
CA ARG A 3 2.60 -17.50 6.55
C ARG A 3 3.01 -16.71 5.31
N HIS A 4 2.54 -15.46 5.16
CA HIS A 4 2.93 -14.60 4.04
C HIS A 4 4.41 -14.21 4.15
N GLY A 5 4.88 -13.83 5.35
CA GLY A 5 6.31 -13.61 5.59
C GLY A 5 7.15 -14.82 5.19
N GLN A 6 6.77 -16.02 5.63
CA GLN A 6 7.47 -17.27 5.29
C GLN A 6 7.50 -17.54 3.77
N LEU A 7 6.40 -17.31 3.07
CA LEU A 7 6.33 -17.46 1.61
C LEU A 7 7.20 -16.44 0.87
N LEU A 8 7.34 -15.22 1.38
CA LEU A 8 8.27 -14.24 0.82
C LEU A 8 9.72 -14.66 1.04
N VAL A 9 10.05 -15.27 2.18
CA VAL A 9 11.39 -15.83 2.41
C VAL A 9 11.69 -16.94 1.41
N GLU A 10 10.73 -17.86 1.21
CA GLU A 10 10.84 -18.94 0.23
C GLU A 10 11.02 -18.38 -1.19
N TYR A 11 10.21 -17.37 -1.56
CA TYR A 11 10.26 -16.77 -2.89
C TYR A 11 11.55 -15.99 -3.18
N PHE A 12 12.03 -15.20 -2.22
CA PHE A 12 13.24 -14.39 -2.41
C PHE A 12 14.53 -15.11 -2.07
N GLU A 13 14.45 -16.29 -1.44
CA GLU A 13 15.58 -17.02 -0.83
C GLU A 13 16.44 -16.11 0.07
N ASN A 14 15.82 -15.09 0.66
CA ASN A 14 16.49 -14.04 1.41
C ASN A 14 15.53 -13.41 2.43
N GLU A 15 15.80 -13.68 3.71
CA GLU A 15 14.93 -13.24 4.79
C GLU A 15 14.92 -11.71 4.94
N ASP A 16 16.08 -11.06 4.90
CA ASP A 16 16.16 -9.60 5.02
C ASP A 16 15.34 -8.88 3.96
N ARG A 17 15.37 -9.36 2.71
CA ARG A 17 14.57 -8.84 1.60
C ARG A 17 13.09 -9.09 1.83
N ALA A 18 12.71 -10.31 2.23
CA ALA A 18 11.33 -10.65 2.55
C ALA A 18 10.76 -9.78 3.67
N MET A 19 11.57 -9.49 4.70
CA MET A 19 11.16 -8.65 5.82
C MET A 19 10.97 -7.18 5.41
N ARG A 20 11.78 -6.65 4.49
CA ARG A 20 11.51 -5.33 3.90
C ARG A 20 10.21 -5.31 3.09
N ASP A 21 9.91 -6.39 2.38
CA ASP A 21 8.72 -6.46 1.53
C ASP A 21 7.41 -6.63 2.34
N ILE A 22 7.42 -7.48 3.37
CA ILE A 22 6.22 -7.73 4.19
C ILE A 22 5.77 -6.47 4.94
N ARG A 23 6.68 -5.55 5.29
CA ARG A 23 6.37 -4.27 5.98
C ARG A 23 5.33 -3.44 5.23
N LYS A 24 5.31 -3.50 3.90
CA LYS A 24 4.33 -2.81 3.04
C LYS A 24 2.88 -3.21 3.35
N HIS A 25 2.68 -4.40 3.89
CA HIS A 25 1.37 -5.00 4.11
C HIS A 25 0.84 -4.81 5.54
N MET A 26 1.67 -4.38 6.50
CA MET A 26 1.30 -4.33 7.93
C MET A 26 0.09 -3.44 8.20
N ALA A 27 0.06 -2.25 7.59
CA ALA A 27 -1.04 -1.31 7.77
C ALA A 27 -2.38 -1.90 7.29
N TRP A 28 -2.36 -2.73 6.25
CA TRP A 28 -3.55 -3.37 5.71
C TRP A 28 -4.04 -4.52 6.58
N TYR A 29 -3.13 -5.38 7.06
CA TYR A 29 -3.51 -6.48 7.94
C TYR A 29 -4.10 -6.01 9.27
N LEU A 30 -3.56 -4.92 9.84
CA LEU A 30 -3.99 -4.42 11.14
C LEU A 30 -5.10 -3.36 11.05
N LYS A 31 -5.67 -3.15 9.85
CA LYS A 31 -6.72 -2.14 9.65
C LYS A 31 -8.00 -2.58 10.38
N GLY A 32 -8.49 -1.73 11.27
CA GLY A 32 -9.73 -1.98 12.03
C GLY A 32 -9.56 -2.82 13.30
N PHE A 33 -8.40 -3.42 13.53
CA PHE A 33 -8.11 -4.16 14.77
C PHE A 33 -7.47 -3.28 15.83
N SER A 34 -7.80 -3.53 17.10
CA SER A 34 -7.13 -2.90 18.24
C SER A 34 -5.76 -3.54 18.45
N VAL A 35 -4.70 -2.76 18.25
CA VAL A 35 -3.31 -3.21 18.38
C VAL A 35 -2.51 -2.13 19.09
N ALA A 36 -1.76 -2.52 20.12
CA ALA A 36 -0.87 -1.61 20.84
C ALA A 36 0.07 -0.88 19.87
N ARG A 37 0.29 0.42 20.13
CA ARG A 37 1.06 1.30 19.24
C ARG A 37 2.48 0.77 19.01
N GLU A 38 3.08 0.24 20.07
CA GLU A 38 4.43 -0.30 20.10
C GLU A 38 4.52 -1.54 19.21
N ILE A 39 3.60 -2.50 19.34
CA ILE A 39 3.54 -3.70 18.50
C ILE A 39 3.35 -3.32 17.02
N ARG A 40 2.44 -2.39 16.73
CA ARG A 40 2.21 -1.90 15.36
C ARG A 40 3.48 -1.28 14.76
N SER A 41 4.18 -0.45 15.53
CA SER A 41 5.44 0.17 15.11
C SER A 41 6.54 -0.88 14.89
N SER A 42 6.66 -1.85 15.79
CA SER A 42 7.65 -2.93 15.69
C SER A 42 7.40 -3.85 14.50
N LEU A 43 6.14 -4.21 14.22
CA LEU A 43 5.77 -4.97 13.02
C LEU A 43 6.10 -4.21 11.74
N GLY A 44 5.92 -2.88 11.72
CA GLY A 44 6.31 -2.02 10.60
C GLY A 44 7.81 -1.94 10.35
N MET A 45 8.64 -2.39 11.30
CA MET A 45 10.11 -2.38 11.23
C MET A 45 10.72 -3.78 11.40
N VAL A 46 9.92 -4.83 11.28
CA VAL A 46 10.33 -6.22 11.56
C VAL A 46 11.51 -6.66 10.68
N ILE A 47 12.48 -7.36 11.27
CA ILE A 47 13.73 -7.75 10.61
C ILE A 47 13.92 -9.27 10.48
N SER A 48 13.10 -10.10 11.12
CA SER A 48 13.14 -11.56 10.95
C SER A 48 11.77 -12.22 11.19
N ILE A 49 11.60 -13.44 10.67
CA ILE A 49 10.42 -14.29 10.89
C ILE A 49 10.26 -14.61 12.37
N SER A 50 11.36 -14.88 13.08
CA SER A 50 11.33 -15.14 14.52
C SER A 50 10.79 -13.94 15.30
N GLN A 51 11.31 -12.74 15.02
CA GLN A 51 10.80 -11.51 15.62
C GLN A 51 9.32 -11.27 15.25
N MET A 52 8.95 -11.52 13.99
CA MET A 52 7.56 -11.40 13.55
C MET A 52 6.64 -12.33 14.36
N ALA A 53 7.03 -13.59 14.53
CA ALA A 53 6.26 -14.57 15.31
C ALA A 53 6.10 -14.13 16.76
N GLN A 54 7.17 -13.62 17.40
CA GLN A 54 7.13 -13.08 18.76
C GLN A 54 6.18 -11.88 18.89
N LEU A 55 6.25 -10.92 17.95
CA LEU A 55 5.35 -9.77 17.97
C LEU A 55 3.89 -10.17 17.74
N LEU A 56 3.65 -11.14 16.85
CA LEU A 56 2.31 -11.64 16.58
C LEU A 56 1.74 -12.44 17.76
N SER A 57 2.56 -13.12 18.56
CA SER A 57 2.08 -13.83 19.75
C SER A 57 1.64 -12.92 20.89
N LEU A 58 1.95 -11.62 20.82
CA LEU A 58 1.46 -10.61 21.76
C LEU A 58 0.09 -10.05 21.39
N LEU A 59 -0.47 -10.46 20.24
CA LEU A 59 -1.79 -10.03 19.81
C LEU A 59 -2.86 -10.90 20.46
N GLU A 60 -3.92 -10.25 20.95
CA GLU A 60 -5.11 -10.92 21.44
C GLU A 60 -6.08 -11.20 20.27
N ASP A 61 -6.72 -12.37 20.33
CA ASP A 61 -7.77 -12.74 19.38
C ASP A 61 -8.96 -11.78 19.47
N GLN A 62 -9.43 -11.34 18.31
CA GLN A 62 -10.52 -10.38 18.19
C GLN A 62 -11.45 -10.77 17.04
N PRO A 63 -12.76 -10.48 17.14
CA PRO A 63 -13.67 -10.61 16.02
C PRO A 63 -13.21 -9.79 14.81
N TYR A 64 -13.53 -10.27 13.62
CA TYR A 64 -13.24 -9.53 12.39
C TYR A 64 -13.98 -8.17 12.38
N PRO A 65 -13.32 -7.04 12.05
CA PRO A 65 -13.92 -5.71 12.12
C PRO A 65 -14.82 -5.46 10.90
N GLN A 66 -16.02 -6.06 10.91
CA GLN A 66 -17.01 -5.99 9.81
C GLN A 66 -17.26 -4.55 9.34
N ALA A 67 -17.49 -3.62 10.27
CA ALA A 67 -17.73 -2.21 9.97
C ALA A 67 -16.62 -1.54 9.15
N VAL A 68 -15.37 -2.00 9.28
CA VAL A 68 -14.22 -1.47 8.53
C VAL A 68 -14.01 -2.25 7.23
N GLY A 69 -14.29 -3.55 7.23
CA GLY A 69 -14.19 -4.44 6.07
C GLY A 69 -15.17 -4.07 4.95
N ASP A 70 -16.41 -3.75 5.34
CA ASP A 70 -17.53 -3.38 4.46
C ASP A 70 -17.52 -1.91 4.05
N GLY A 71 -16.62 -1.13 4.64
CA GLY A 71 -16.46 0.28 4.32
C GLY A 71 -16.05 0.49 2.85
N PRO A 72 -16.54 1.55 2.18
CA PRO A 72 -16.20 1.83 0.79
C PRO A 72 -14.68 1.94 0.61
N ARG A 73 -14.14 1.14 -0.31
CA ARG A 73 -12.72 1.14 -0.67
C ARG A 73 -12.49 2.07 -1.85
N GLY A 74 -12.54 3.36 -1.59
CA GLY A 74 -12.35 4.37 -2.62
C GLY A 74 -12.80 5.74 -2.16
N ARG A 75 -12.71 6.70 -3.07
CA ARG A 75 -13.21 8.04 -2.81
C ARG A 75 -14.74 7.99 -2.74
N THR A 76 -15.31 8.35 -1.60
CA THR A 76 -16.75 8.46 -1.38
C THR A 76 -17.31 9.84 -1.70
N SER A 77 -16.44 10.81 -1.97
CA SER A 77 -16.85 12.13 -2.44
C SER A 77 -17.41 12.07 -3.85
N HIS A 78 -18.17 13.10 -4.23
CA HIS A 78 -18.74 13.21 -5.58
C HIS A 78 -17.66 13.14 -6.66
N GLY A 79 -18.04 12.58 -7.82
CA GLY A 79 -17.20 12.52 -9.00
C GLY A 79 -16.70 13.92 -9.37
N ARG A 80 -15.41 14.04 -9.67
CA ARG A 80 -14.88 15.28 -10.24
C ARG A 80 -15.09 15.18 -11.74
N ALA A 81 -15.51 16.28 -12.37
CA ALA A 81 -15.56 16.33 -13.83
C ALA A 81 -14.17 15.95 -14.39
N VAL A 82 -14.15 14.97 -15.29
CA VAL A 82 -12.93 14.54 -15.97
C VAL A 82 -12.73 15.46 -17.15
N SER A 83 -11.58 16.12 -17.22
CA SER A 83 -11.16 16.91 -18.38
C SER A 83 -10.10 16.14 -19.14
N LEU A 84 -10.25 16.09 -20.46
CA LEU A 84 -9.21 15.58 -21.34
C LEU A 84 -8.23 16.72 -21.68
N PRO A 85 -6.96 16.40 -22.00
CA PRO A 85 -6.05 17.38 -22.60
C PRO A 85 -6.68 18.01 -23.85
N ALA A 86 -6.31 19.26 -24.16
CA ALA A 86 -6.73 19.91 -25.40
C ALA A 86 -6.30 19.04 -26.61
N GLY A 87 -7.16 18.93 -27.64
CA GLY A 87 -6.88 18.12 -28.83
C GLY A 87 -7.12 16.61 -28.69
N TRP A 88 -7.27 16.09 -27.47
CA TRP A 88 -7.36 14.63 -27.25
C TRP A 88 -8.57 13.95 -27.92
N LEU A 89 -9.71 14.63 -27.98
CA LEU A 89 -10.89 14.11 -28.68
C LEU A 89 -10.79 14.25 -30.21
N ASP A 90 -9.86 15.08 -30.68
CA ASP A 90 -9.63 15.33 -32.09
C ASP A 90 -8.68 14.27 -32.66
N ASP A 91 -7.58 13.96 -31.97
CA ASP A 91 -6.69 12.83 -32.29
C ASP A 91 -5.93 12.32 -31.03
N PRO A 92 -6.28 11.14 -30.50
CA PRO A 92 -5.60 10.57 -29.33
C PRO A 92 -4.20 10.02 -29.62
N ASP A 93 -3.86 9.81 -30.90
CA ASP A 93 -2.55 9.31 -31.36
C ASP A 93 -1.66 10.46 -31.89
N GLU A 94 -2.08 11.72 -31.71
CA GLU A 94 -1.31 12.88 -32.15
C GLU A 94 0.09 12.85 -31.53
N PHE A 95 1.11 12.87 -32.39
CA PHE A 95 2.48 13.07 -31.95
C PHE A 95 2.64 14.51 -31.47
N ALA A 96 2.70 14.70 -30.16
CA ALA A 96 2.98 15.99 -29.55
C ALA A 96 4.32 16.55 -30.07
N ASN A 97 4.25 17.52 -30.98
CA ASN A 97 5.40 18.30 -31.41
C ASN A 97 5.65 19.40 -30.37
N ILE A 98 6.49 19.09 -29.38
CA ILE A 98 6.90 20.05 -28.35
C ILE A 98 7.91 21.01 -28.96
N SER A 99 7.53 22.28 -29.15
CA SER A 99 8.47 23.32 -29.56
C SER A 99 9.32 23.81 -28.38
N ILE A 100 10.42 24.50 -28.67
CA ILE A 100 11.27 25.11 -27.62
C ILE A 100 10.48 26.13 -26.78
N ASP A 101 9.51 26.80 -27.37
CA ASP A 101 8.67 27.78 -26.68
C ASP A 101 7.70 27.12 -25.68
N ASP A 102 7.27 25.87 -25.94
CA ASP A 102 6.42 25.08 -25.03
C ASP A 102 7.22 24.51 -23.84
N ALA A 103 8.55 24.47 -23.93
CA ALA A 103 9.43 23.97 -22.87
C ALA A 103 9.68 25.01 -21.76
N ILE A 104 9.29 26.27 -21.96
CA ILE A 104 9.41 27.35 -20.97
C ILE A 104 8.06 27.49 -20.25
N SER A 105 7.72 26.52 -19.41
CA SER A 105 6.60 26.65 -18.49
C SER A 105 7.12 27.19 -17.16
N GLY A 106 7.02 28.51 -16.99
CA GLY A 106 7.47 29.22 -15.79
C GLY A 106 6.78 30.57 -15.64
N GLY A 107 5.74 30.59 -14.80
CA GLY A 107 5.28 31.76 -14.06
C GLY A 107 5.43 31.49 -12.57
#